data_AF-A0A1B0BKI4-F1
#
_entry.id   AF-A0A1B0BKI4-F1
#
_cell.length_a   1.000
_cell.length_b   1.000
_cell.length_c   1.000
_cell.angle_alpha   90.00
_cell.angle_beta   90.00
_cell.angle_gamma   90.00
#
_symmetry.space_group_name_H-M   'P 1'
#
loop_
_entity.id
_entity.type
_entity.pdbx_description
1 polymer ?
#
loop_
_entity_poly.entity_id
_entity_poly.type
_entity_poly.pdbx_seq_one_letter_code
_entity_poly.pdbx_strand_id
1 'polypeptide(L)'
;MIAVMLETLRVITKRETNLKHSIVFLFNGAEENPLQGSHAFITQHEWAANVKAVINLDSAGSGGREILFQSGPGHPWLMKYYGAHIVHPYASTIAEELFQNGFVPSETDYRIFRDFGHIPGLDMAHSFNGFVYHTKYDRFTTIPRRTYQRTGDNVLALTKAIANAVELEDPSVNLLSLVRKSKTILSCFGIIWIIFMGIAASPMGFPYVEKEAPQRFYAVHSTRTFHDDSPAMLVKYEDFGFYVVPVDRRPQSIDFMFQETNFTKSDANFCETEIMCGFPIYSSRWLEWRNQSFWVEASQPTKIGWATLKIISKEQTSSKTILFTLEVAGPHHISIFIQPMHGVKLMDWSFTKIPLEQNFTAPYYLYFSYALDPTPLRFHLEFKWETEDWSGSTFAIALIGHKVDDINTTDDFREFLTSFPAWAHVSAWTSSYESWKL
;
A
#
# COMPACT_ATOMS: atom_id res chain seq x y z
N MET A 1 14.89 -9.63 8.03
CA MET A 1 14.39 -11.02 7.91
C MET A 1 15.11 -11.85 6.83
N ILE A 2 15.40 -11.31 5.65
CA ILE A 2 16.10 -12.03 4.55
C ILE A 2 17.38 -12.77 4.98
N ALA A 3 18.26 -12.12 5.75
CA ALA A 3 19.49 -12.76 6.25
C ALA A 3 19.21 -14.00 7.14
N VAL A 4 18.11 -13.98 7.90
CA VAL A 4 17.69 -15.11 8.75
C VAL A 4 17.20 -16.27 7.89
N MET A 5 16.44 -15.98 6.82
CA MET A 5 15.99 -17.00 5.87
C MET A 5 17.17 -17.65 5.15
N LEU A 6 18.15 -16.86 4.68
CA LEU A 6 19.37 -17.37 4.05
C LEU A 6 20.18 -18.26 4.99
N GLU A 7 20.31 -17.87 6.25
CA GLU A 7 21.01 -18.67 7.25
C GLU A 7 20.25 -19.97 7.58
N THR A 8 18.91 -19.90 7.66
CA THR A 8 18.07 -21.08 7.86
C THR A 8 18.22 -22.06 6.70
N LEU A 9 18.16 -21.56 5.45
CA LEU A 9 18.42 -22.34 4.24
C LEU A 9 19.81 -22.98 4.28
N ARG A 10 20.85 -22.22 4.65
CA ARG A 10 22.22 -22.73 4.77
C ARG A 10 22.34 -23.85 5.80
N VAL A 11 21.67 -23.72 6.95
CA VAL A 11 21.73 -24.73 8.02
C VAL A 11 20.95 -25.99 7.65
N ILE A 12 19.78 -25.86 7.03
CA ILE A 12 18.97 -27.00 6.58
C ILE A 12 19.69 -27.78 5.46
N THR A 13 20.30 -27.09 4.50
CA THR A 13 20.98 -27.73 3.36
C THR A 13 22.31 -28.39 3.72
N LYS A 14 23.03 -27.88 4.73
CA LYS A 14 24.35 -28.42 5.14
C LYS A 14 24.28 -29.51 6.21
N ARG A 15 23.14 -29.71 6.86
CA ARG A 15 22.96 -30.75 7.89
C ARG A 15 22.01 -31.80 7.36
N GLU A 16 22.30 -33.08 7.58
CA GLU A 16 21.35 -34.16 7.32
C GLU A 16 20.09 -33.92 8.17
N THR A 17 19.07 -33.37 7.53
CA THR A 17 17.76 -33.13 8.13
C THR A 17 16.75 -33.82 7.24
N ASN A 18 16.16 -34.93 7.72
CA ASN A 18 15.06 -35.55 7.00
C ASN A 18 13.83 -34.64 7.09
N LEU A 19 13.34 -34.22 5.93
CA LEU A 19 12.14 -33.41 5.78
C LEU A 19 11.11 -34.25 5.02
N LYS A 20 9.90 -34.37 5.55
CA LYS A 20 8.79 -35.05 4.86
C LYS A 20 8.23 -34.22 3.71
N HIS A 21 8.23 -32.90 3.86
CA HIS A 21 7.70 -31.94 2.90
C HIS A 21 8.78 -30.98 2.42
N SER A 22 8.68 -30.57 1.16
CA SER A 22 9.55 -29.57 0.57
C SER A 22 9.35 -28.19 1.20
N ILE A 23 10.43 -27.41 1.28
CA ILE A 23 10.39 -26.02 1.76
C ILE A 23 10.70 -25.11 0.58
N VAL A 24 9.85 -24.11 0.36
CA VAL A 24 10.09 -23.02 -0.59
C VAL A 24 10.55 -21.80 0.18
N PHE A 25 11.77 -21.33 -0.09
CA PHE A 25 12.24 -20.03 0.37
C PHE A 25 11.88 -18.97 -0.68
N LEU A 26 10.84 -18.19 -0.41
CA LEU A 26 10.40 -17.11 -1.31
C LEU A 26 11.09 -15.80 -0.91
N PHE A 27 11.89 -15.24 -1.82
CA PHE A 27 12.48 -13.91 -1.69
C PHE A 27 11.84 -13.01 -2.76
N ASN A 28 10.63 -12.53 -2.48
CA ASN A 28 9.89 -11.64 -3.37
C ASN A 28 10.36 -10.18 -3.22
N GLY A 29 10.07 -9.39 -4.26
CA GLY A 29 10.28 -7.94 -4.26
C GLY A 29 8.95 -7.18 -4.27
N ALA A 30 9.04 -5.85 -4.22
CA ALA A 30 7.90 -4.95 -4.34
C ALA A 30 6.78 -5.21 -3.30
N GLU A 31 7.14 -5.58 -2.08
CA GLU A 31 6.21 -5.58 -0.94
C GLU A 31 5.77 -4.13 -0.64
N GLU A 32 6.74 -3.24 -0.49
CA GLU A 32 6.55 -1.79 -0.23
C GLU A 32 5.70 -1.08 -1.29
N ASN A 33 5.71 -1.64 -2.51
CA ASN A 33 4.86 -1.22 -3.61
C ASN A 33 3.65 -2.18 -3.72
N PRO A 34 2.61 -1.92 -2.93
CA PRO A 34 1.63 -2.86 -2.35
C PRO A 34 1.67 -4.33 -2.80
N LEU A 35 2.56 -5.13 -2.18
CA LEU A 35 2.56 -6.60 -2.16
C LEU A 35 2.62 -7.28 -3.54
N GLN A 36 3.17 -6.59 -4.54
CA GLN A 36 3.12 -7.05 -5.94
C GLN A 36 3.84 -8.38 -6.14
N GLY A 37 4.99 -8.59 -5.49
CA GLY A 37 5.76 -9.81 -5.67
C GLY A 37 5.09 -11.05 -5.11
N SER A 38 4.50 -10.97 -3.92
CA SER A 38 3.75 -12.10 -3.34
C SER A 38 2.46 -12.34 -4.13
N HIS A 39 1.78 -11.29 -4.59
CA HIS A 39 0.59 -11.41 -5.43
C HIS A 39 0.91 -12.12 -6.75
N ALA A 40 1.99 -11.75 -7.43
CA ALA A 40 2.43 -12.42 -8.65
C ALA A 40 2.77 -13.90 -8.39
N PHE A 41 3.45 -14.22 -7.28
CA PHE A 41 3.73 -15.61 -6.92
C PHE A 41 2.44 -16.42 -6.74
N ILE A 42 1.51 -15.93 -5.91
CA ILE A 42 0.27 -16.66 -5.59
C ILE A 42 -0.63 -16.84 -6.82
N THR A 43 -0.72 -15.82 -7.68
CA THR A 43 -1.68 -15.84 -8.80
C THR A 43 -1.12 -16.45 -10.08
N GLN A 44 0.20 -16.48 -10.27
CA GLN A 44 0.81 -16.86 -11.56
C GLN A 44 1.85 -17.98 -11.47
N HIS A 45 2.50 -18.18 -10.31
CA HIS A 45 3.61 -19.12 -10.21
C HIS A 45 3.14 -20.56 -10.00
N GLU A 46 3.67 -21.51 -10.79
CA GLU A 46 3.27 -22.93 -10.76
C GLU A 46 3.39 -23.59 -9.37
N TRP A 47 4.40 -23.19 -8.58
CA TRP A 47 4.62 -23.75 -7.24
C TRP A 47 3.58 -23.31 -6.22
N ALA A 48 2.87 -22.19 -6.44
CA ALA A 48 1.89 -21.68 -5.49
C ALA A 48 0.78 -22.69 -5.19
N ALA A 49 0.36 -23.49 -6.19
CA ALA A 49 -0.64 -24.54 -6.04
C ALA A 49 -0.25 -25.64 -5.04
N ASN A 50 1.06 -25.82 -4.80
CA ASN A 50 1.59 -26.84 -3.89
C ASN A 50 1.89 -26.30 -2.49
N VAL A 51 1.80 -24.99 -2.26
CA VAL A 51 2.06 -24.40 -0.95
C VAL A 51 0.85 -24.65 -0.04
N LYS A 52 1.10 -25.24 1.14
CA LYS A 52 0.06 -25.65 2.11
C LYS A 52 0.10 -24.86 3.42
N ALA A 53 1.24 -24.24 3.74
CA ALA A 53 1.40 -23.37 4.88
C ALA A 53 2.48 -22.32 4.59
N VAL A 54 2.38 -21.16 5.24
CA VAL A 54 3.37 -20.08 5.12
C VAL A 54 3.88 -19.65 6.50
N ILE A 55 5.19 -19.38 6.58
CA ILE A 55 5.80 -18.62 7.67
C ILE A 55 6.25 -17.30 7.06
N ASN A 56 5.49 -16.23 7.30
CA ASN A 56 5.84 -14.90 6.83
C ASN A 56 6.74 -14.20 7.85
N LEU A 57 7.76 -13.51 7.36
CA LEU A 57 8.77 -12.85 8.20
C LEU A 57 8.93 -11.40 7.77
N ASP A 58 8.44 -10.49 8.59
CA ASP A 58 8.43 -9.05 8.32
C ASP A 58 9.13 -8.23 9.40
N SER A 59 9.15 -6.91 9.28
CA SER A 59 9.81 -6.01 10.21
C SER A 59 9.22 -4.60 10.14
N ALA A 60 8.52 -4.21 11.21
CA ALA A 60 8.03 -2.85 11.43
C ALA A 60 8.96 -2.01 12.35
N GLY A 61 10.24 -2.37 12.45
CA GLY A 61 11.24 -1.68 13.28
C GLY A 61 12.65 -2.27 13.15
N SER A 62 13.62 -1.77 13.93
CA SER A 62 15.02 -2.24 13.87
C SER A 62 15.33 -3.42 14.81
N GLY A 63 14.52 -4.47 14.76
CA GLY A 63 14.80 -5.75 15.41
C GLY A 63 14.07 -6.01 16.73
N GLY A 64 14.80 -6.50 17.73
CA GLY A 64 14.24 -6.88 19.03
C GLY A 64 13.74 -8.33 19.03
N ARG A 65 12.60 -8.57 19.67
CA ARG A 65 11.92 -9.87 19.61
C ARG A 65 10.89 -9.80 18.50
N GLU A 66 10.93 -10.75 17.60
CA GLU A 66 9.88 -10.98 16.62
C GLU A 66 8.59 -11.38 17.35
N ILE A 67 7.53 -10.62 17.12
CA ILE A 67 6.20 -10.92 17.63
C ILE A 67 5.48 -11.76 16.58
N LEU A 68 4.88 -12.88 16.99
CA LEU A 68 3.84 -13.53 16.22
C LEU A 68 2.55 -12.75 16.42
N PHE A 69 2.08 -12.10 15.36
CA PHE A 69 0.96 -11.18 15.42
C PHE A 69 -0.20 -11.58 14.51
N GLN A 70 -0.08 -12.59 13.65
CA GLN A 70 -1.24 -13.23 13.02
C GLN A 70 -1.04 -14.74 12.94
N SER A 71 -2.07 -15.50 13.27
CA SER A 71 -2.16 -16.94 13.09
C SER A 71 -3.48 -17.26 12.37
N GLY A 72 -3.43 -17.24 11.05
CA GLY A 72 -4.64 -17.11 10.23
C GLY A 72 -4.95 -18.35 9.39
N PRO A 73 -6.22 -18.50 8.99
CA PRO A 73 -7.28 -18.82 9.95
C PRO A 73 -7.66 -20.31 9.88
N GLY A 74 -8.29 -20.83 10.94
CA GLY A 74 -8.90 -22.17 10.93
C GLY A 74 -7.94 -23.36 11.05
N HIS A 75 -6.66 -23.12 11.34
CA HIS A 75 -5.60 -24.13 11.37
C HIS A 75 -4.85 -24.13 12.72
N PRO A 76 -5.49 -24.58 13.81
CA PRO A 76 -4.90 -24.54 15.16
C PRO A 76 -3.64 -25.40 15.31
N TRP A 77 -3.42 -26.33 14.39
CA TRP A 77 -2.19 -27.13 14.35
C TRP A 77 -0.95 -26.22 14.23
N LEU A 78 -0.99 -25.13 13.44
CA LEU A 78 0.15 -24.19 13.34
C LEU A 78 0.58 -23.65 14.71
N MET A 79 -0.39 -23.29 15.55
CA MET A 79 -0.12 -22.82 16.92
C MET A 79 0.35 -23.94 17.85
N LYS A 80 -0.08 -25.18 17.64
CA LYS A 80 0.45 -26.36 18.35
C LYS A 80 1.93 -26.56 18.02
N TYR A 81 2.33 -26.48 16.74
CA TYR A 81 3.74 -26.60 16.35
C TYR A 81 4.57 -25.41 16.85
N TYR A 82 4.04 -24.18 16.74
CA TYR A 82 4.68 -23.00 17.32
C TYR A 82 4.92 -23.19 18.82
N GLY A 83 3.89 -23.47 19.62
CA GLY A 83 4.01 -23.64 21.07
C GLY A 83 4.95 -24.78 21.50
N ALA A 84 5.06 -25.84 20.69
CA ALA A 84 5.91 -26.99 21.00
C ALA A 84 7.38 -26.83 20.59
N HIS A 85 7.67 -26.03 19.55
CA HIS A 85 9.02 -25.99 18.94
C HIS A 85 9.69 -24.62 18.96
N ILE A 86 8.96 -23.54 19.24
CA ILE A 86 9.55 -22.20 19.31
C ILE A 86 10.55 -22.13 20.47
N VAL A 87 11.76 -21.66 20.19
CA VAL A 87 12.86 -21.60 21.18
C VAL A 87 12.68 -20.40 22.12
N HIS A 88 12.18 -19.30 21.57
CA HIS A 88 12.05 -18.00 22.22
C HIS A 88 10.67 -17.41 21.98
N PRO A 89 9.59 -17.95 22.59
CA PRO A 89 8.21 -17.60 22.29
C PRO A 89 7.94 -16.11 22.51
N TYR A 90 7.22 -15.51 21.57
CA TYR A 90 6.63 -14.18 21.72
C TYR A 90 5.46 -14.03 20.75
N ALA A 91 4.24 -14.24 21.25
CA ALA A 91 3.00 -14.13 20.49
C ALA A 91 2.01 -13.24 21.24
N SER A 92 1.12 -12.55 20.51
CA SER A 92 0.13 -11.65 21.10
C SER A 92 -1.21 -11.75 20.40
N THR A 93 -2.23 -12.23 21.12
CA THR A 93 -3.62 -12.25 20.65
C THR A 93 -4.19 -10.84 20.47
N ILE A 94 -3.71 -9.87 21.26
CA ILE A 94 -4.10 -8.47 21.09
C ILE A 94 -3.57 -7.93 19.76
N ALA A 95 -2.33 -8.28 19.40
CA ALA A 95 -1.77 -7.84 18.12
C ALA A 95 -2.53 -8.46 16.94
N GLU A 96 -2.93 -9.73 17.07
CA GLU A 96 -3.77 -10.42 16.09
C GLU A 96 -5.13 -9.77 15.89
N GLU A 97 -5.85 -9.47 16.97
CA GLU A 97 -7.13 -8.76 16.90
C GLU A 97 -6.98 -7.37 16.28
N LEU A 98 -5.92 -6.62 16.64
CA LEU A 98 -5.70 -5.28 16.08
C LEU A 98 -5.40 -5.32 14.58
N PHE A 99 -4.63 -6.31 14.11
CA PHE A 99 -4.30 -6.47 12.70
C PHE A 99 -5.50 -6.97 11.89
N GLN A 100 -6.20 -8.02 12.37
CA GLN A 100 -7.35 -8.59 11.67
C GLN A 100 -8.54 -7.62 11.57
N ASN A 101 -8.71 -6.74 12.56
CA ASN A 101 -9.77 -5.71 12.54
C ASN A 101 -9.31 -4.39 11.88
N GLY A 102 -8.13 -4.34 11.25
CA GLY A 102 -7.66 -3.17 10.50
C GLY A 102 -7.33 -1.94 11.36
N PHE A 103 -7.11 -2.11 12.67
CA PHE A 103 -6.68 -1.00 13.54
C PHE A 103 -5.23 -0.61 13.31
N VAL A 104 -4.41 -1.53 12.78
CA VAL A 104 -3.07 -1.25 12.29
C VAL A 104 -3.16 -1.02 10.78
N PRO A 105 -2.87 0.19 10.26
CA PRO A 105 -2.97 0.51 8.84
C PRO A 105 -1.71 0.04 8.09
N SER A 106 -1.38 -1.24 8.22
CA SER A 106 -0.23 -1.89 7.60
C SER A 106 -0.67 -3.28 7.13
N GLU A 107 -0.07 -3.74 6.05
CA GLU A 107 -0.29 -5.07 5.49
C GLU A 107 1.08 -5.70 5.28
N THR A 108 1.12 -7.02 5.27
CA THR A 108 2.32 -7.79 4.93
C THR A 108 2.00 -8.72 3.78
N ASP A 109 3.04 -9.35 3.21
CA ASP A 109 2.86 -10.39 2.20
C ASP A 109 1.92 -11.51 2.66
N TYR A 110 1.81 -11.77 3.97
CA TYR A 110 0.91 -12.78 4.53
C TYR A 110 -0.55 -12.58 4.11
N ARG A 111 -1.00 -11.33 3.94
CA ARG A 111 -2.34 -11.02 3.43
C ARG A 111 -2.60 -11.70 2.10
N ILE A 112 -1.63 -11.67 1.17
CA ILE A 112 -1.80 -12.25 -0.15
C ILE A 112 -1.97 -13.77 -0.05
N PHE A 113 -1.14 -14.43 0.77
CA PHE A 113 -1.27 -15.86 1.01
C PHE A 113 -2.62 -16.22 1.62
N ARG A 114 -3.11 -15.43 2.58
CA ARG A 114 -4.39 -15.65 3.26
C ARG A 114 -5.60 -15.39 2.35
N ASP A 115 -5.66 -14.23 1.72
CA ASP A 115 -6.87 -13.72 1.04
C ASP A 115 -6.99 -14.20 -0.41
N PHE A 116 -5.86 -14.37 -1.12
CA PHE A 116 -5.84 -14.80 -2.52
C PHE A 116 -5.43 -16.27 -2.64
N GLY A 117 -4.44 -16.69 -1.85
CA GLY A 117 -3.95 -18.07 -1.84
C GLY A 117 -4.81 -19.03 -1.02
N HIS A 118 -5.58 -18.53 -0.05
CA HIS A 118 -6.26 -19.33 0.97
C HIS A 118 -5.31 -20.27 1.74
N ILE A 119 -4.06 -19.83 1.92
CA ILE A 119 -2.99 -20.58 2.56
C ILE A 119 -2.87 -20.11 4.02
N PRO A 120 -3.01 -21.01 5.00
CA PRO A 120 -2.85 -20.64 6.40
C PRO A 120 -1.38 -20.44 6.76
N GLY A 121 -1.12 -19.67 7.80
CA GLY A 121 0.25 -19.44 8.21
C GLY A 121 0.43 -18.64 9.49
N LEU A 122 1.70 -18.32 9.72
CA LEU A 122 2.18 -17.57 10.88
C LEU A 122 2.86 -16.31 10.36
N ASP A 123 2.40 -15.15 10.82
CA ASP A 123 2.99 -13.86 10.46
C ASP A 123 3.76 -13.28 11.64
N MET A 124 5.08 -13.13 11.46
CA MET A 124 6.00 -12.71 12.50
C MET A 124 6.80 -11.50 12.09
N ALA A 125 6.84 -10.47 12.95
CA ALA A 125 7.55 -9.23 12.64
C ALA A 125 8.41 -8.72 13.80
N HIS A 126 9.52 -8.07 13.47
CA HIS A 126 10.22 -7.21 14.44
C HIS A 126 9.44 -5.91 14.65
N SER A 127 9.37 -5.42 15.88
CA SER A 127 8.65 -4.18 16.23
C SER A 127 9.41 -3.25 17.16
N PHE A 128 10.64 -3.61 17.56
CA PHE A 128 11.45 -2.75 18.41
C PHE A 128 11.98 -1.56 17.63
N ASN A 129 11.94 -0.37 18.22
CA ASN A 129 12.42 0.87 17.62
C ASN A 129 11.80 1.14 16.23
N GLY A 130 10.46 1.18 16.18
CA GLY A 130 9.71 1.51 14.96
C GLY A 130 9.97 2.91 14.41
N PHE A 131 10.66 3.79 15.13
CA PHE A 131 11.00 5.15 14.67
C PHE A 131 11.88 5.20 13.44
N VAL A 132 12.69 4.16 13.23
CA VAL A 132 13.55 4.09 12.05
C VAL A 132 12.84 3.51 10.84
N TYR A 133 11.68 2.88 11.03
CA TYR A 133 10.91 2.23 9.97
C TYR A 133 10.53 3.24 8.88
N HIS A 134 10.75 2.86 7.62
CA HIS A 134 10.54 3.73 6.44
C HIS A 134 11.35 5.04 6.48
N THR A 135 12.50 5.05 7.16
CA THR A 135 13.41 6.20 7.18
C THR A 135 14.81 5.82 6.71
N LYS A 136 15.61 6.83 6.35
CA LYS A 136 17.05 6.66 6.04
C LYS A 136 17.91 6.11 7.19
N TYR A 137 17.34 6.04 8.40
CA TYR A 137 17.99 5.52 9.60
C TYR A 137 17.77 4.01 9.79
N ASP A 138 16.91 3.38 8.98
CA ASP A 138 16.82 1.93 8.93
C ASP A 138 18.09 1.35 8.28
N ARG A 139 19.03 0.94 9.13
CA ARG A 139 20.37 0.51 8.73
C ARG A 139 20.73 -0.74 9.51
N PHE A 140 21.54 -1.61 8.93
CA PHE A 140 21.99 -2.83 9.61
C PHE A 140 22.67 -2.56 10.98
N THR A 141 23.24 -1.38 11.17
CA THR A 141 23.88 -0.96 12.43
C THR A 141 22.90 -0.73 13.57
N THR A 142 21.62 -0.46 13.29
CA THR A 142 20.59 -0.24 14.31
C THR A 142 19.94 -1.54 14.79
N ILE A 143 20.23 -2.67 14.12
CA ILE A 143 19.69 -3.98 14.46
C ILE A 143 20.67 -4.73 15.38
N PRO A 144 20.30 -5.01 16.64
CA PRO A 144 21.19 -5.74 17.56
C PRO A 144 21.50 -7.15 17.06
N ARG A 145 22.76 -7.61 17.16
CA ARG A 145 23.16 -8.96 16.71
C ARG A 145 22.32 -10.09 17.30
N ARG A 146 21.91 -9.94 18.57
CA ARG A 146 21.03 -10.88 19.29
C ARG A 146 19.67 -11.10 18.61
N THR A 147 19.17 -10.11 17.86
CA THR A 147 17.93 -10.20 17.11
C THR A 147 18.03 -11.31 16.05
N TYR A 148 19.11 -11.33 15.28
CA TYR A 148 19.32 -12.32 14.22
C TYR A 148 19.42 -13.73 14.77
N GLN A 149 20.22 -13.92 15.84
CA GLN A 149 20.38 -15.23 16.45
C GLN A 149 19.04 -15.76 16.99
N ARG A 150 18.33 -14.95 17.77
CA ARG A 150 17.03 -15.32 18.35
C ARG A 150 16.01 -15.69 17.28
N THR A 151 15.87 -14.83 16.27
CA THR A 151 14.92 -15.06 15.17
C THR A 151 15.32 -16.28 14.36
N GLY A 152 16.62 -16.49 14.11
CA GLY A 152 17.15 -17.66 13.42
C GLY A 152 16.89 -18.96 14.16
N ASP A 153 17.07 -19.00 15.48
CA ASP A 153 16.78 -20.19 16.30
C ASP A 153 15.29 -20.55 16.21
N ASN A 154 14.41 -19.54 16.28
CA ASN A 154 12.97 -19.70 16.16
C ASN A 154 12.54 -20.17 14.76
N VAL A 155 12.97 -19.47 13.71
CA VAL A 155 12.61 -19.78 12.32
C VAL A 155 13.14 -21.15 11.91
N LEU A 156 14.37 -21.50 12.28
CA LEU A 156 14.95 -22.81 11.98
C LEU A 156 14.17 -23.94 12.65
N ALA A 157 13.83 -23.79 13.94
CA ALA A 157 13.07 -24.79 14.68
C ALA A 157 11.66 -24.96 14.10
N LEU A 158 10.96 -23.85 13.86
CA LEU A 158 9.60 -23.84 13.34
C LEU A 158 9.52 -24.39 11.92
N THR A 159 10.45 -24.01 11.04
CA THR A 159 10.51 -24.50 9.65
C THR A 159 10.68 -26.01 9.62
N LYS A 160 11.60 -26.56 10.42
CA LYS A 160 11.80 -28.02 10.51
C LYS A 160 10.58 -28.74 11.07
N ALA A 161 9.91 -28.14 12.04
CA ALA A 161 8.74 -28.72 12.67
C ALA A 161 7.55 -28.78 11.69
N ILE A 162 7.25 -27.67 11.01
CA ILE A 162 6.16 -27.58 10.03
C ILE A 162 6.46 -28.46 8.80
N ALA A 163 7.69 -28.47 8.29
CA ALA A 163 8.08 -29.33 7.16
C ALA A 163 7.98 -30.84 7.44
N ASN A 164 7.79 -31.23 8.70
CA ASN A 164 7.55 -32.62 9.12
C ASN A 164 6.15 -32.83 9.72
N ALA A 165 5.28 -31.83 9.65
CA ALA A 165 3.93 -31.90 10.18
C ALA A 165 3.04 -32.78 9.30
N VAL A 166 2.34 -33.72 9.93
CA VAL A 166 1.41 -34.64 9.23
C VAL A 166 0.18 -33.92 8.70
N GLU A 167 -0.19 -32.80 9.33
CA GLU A 167 -1.32 -31.95 8.94
C GLU A 167 -1.12 -31.25 7.59
N LEU A 168 0.09 -31.30 7.00
CA LEU A 168 0.32 -30.87 5.61
C LEU A 168 -0.19 -31.88 4.57
N GLU A 169 -0.43 -33.14 4.96
CA GLU A 169 -1.04 -34.18 4.09
C GLU A 169 -2.57 -34.12 4.12
N ASP A 170 -3.18 -33.82 5.28
CA ASP A 170 -4.62 -33.59 5.45
C ASP A 170 -4.90 -32.51 6.53
N PRO A 171 -5.37 -31.31 6.14
CA PRO A 171 -5.61 -30.20 7.06
C PRO A 171 -6.95 -30.29 7.85
N SER A 172 -7.71 -31.39 7.77
CA SER A 172 -9.03 -31.50 8.40
C SER A 172 -9.00 -31.82 9.91
N VAL A 173 -8.54 -30.87 10.73
CA VAL A 173 -8.78 -30.91 12.18
C VAL A 173 -9.20 -29.53 12.70
N ASN A 174 -10.51 -29.37 12.89
CA ASN A 174 -11.10 -28.22 13.55
C ASN A 174 -11.29 -28.54 15.04
N LEU A 175 -10.56 -27.83 15.92
CA LEU A 175 -10.75 -27.91 17.36
C LEU A 175 -11.11 -26.53 17.93
N LEU A 176 -12.40 -26.20 17.86
CA LEU A 176 -12.97 -25.05 18.56
C LEU A 176 -13.18 -25.41 20.04
N SER A 177 -12.15 -25.26 20.85
CA SER A 177 -12.34 -25.18 22.31
C SER A 177 -11.12 -24.60 23.01
N LEU A 178 -10.97 -23.27 23.07
CA LEU A 178 -9.95 -22.68 23.95
C LEU A 178 -10.16 -21.20 24.32
N VAL A 179 -11.37 -20.80 24.71
CA VAL A 179 -11.50 -19.65 25.63
C VAL A 179 -12.61 -19.91 26.64
N ARG A 180 -12.23 -20.22 27.89
CA ARG A 180 -13.17 -20.27 29.01
C ARG A 180 -13.20 -18.88 29.67
N LYS A 181 -14.39 -18.27 29.74
CA LYS A 181 -14.71 -16.93 30.31
C LYS A 181 -14.47 -15.70 29.42
N SER A 182 -14.88 -15.75 28.15
CA SER A 182 -14.85 -14.59 27.22
C SER A 182 -15.56 -13.33 27.75
N LYS A 183 -16.68 -13.49 28.45
CA LYS A 183 -17.52 -12.37 28.94
C LYS A 183 -16.84 -11.47 29.97
N THR A 184 -16.02 -12.03 30.86
CA THR A 184 -15.30 -11.26 31.88
C THR A 184 -14.15 -10.48 31.25
N ILE A 185 -13.45 -11.09 30.30
CA ILE A 185 -12.37 -10.47 29.55
C ILE A 185 -12.92 -9.29 28.73
N LEU A 186 -13.99 -9.51 27.96
CA LEU A 186 -14.68 -8.47 27.18
C LEU A 186 -15.17 -7.30 28.04
N SER A 187 -15.69 -7.57 29.25
CA SER A 187 -16.17 -6.52 30.16
C SER A 187 -15.03 -5.66 30.74
N CYS A 188 -13.88 -6.26 31.08
CA CYS A 188 -12.71 -5.50 31.54
C CYS A 188 -12.11 -4.66 30.41
N PHE A 189 -12.05 -5.19 29.19
CA PHE A 189 -11.64 -4.43 28.01
C PHE A 189 -12.60 -3.27 27.72
N GLY A 190 -13.90 -3.44 27.89
CA GLY A 190 -14.89 -2.37 27.68
C GLY A 190 -14.71 -1.17 28.63
N ILE A 191 -14.41 -1.40 29.91
CA ILE A 191 -14.20 -0.32 30.88
C ILE A 191 -12.89 0.42 30.59
N ILE A 192 -11.81 -0.31 30.29
CA ILE A 192 -10.52 0.28 29.90
C ILE A 192 -10.70 1.10 28.61
N TRP A 193 -11.47 0.60 27.65
CA TRP A 193 -11.77 1.29 26.40
C TRP A 193 -12.49 2.63 26.64
N ILE A 194 -13.47 2.70 27.54
CA ILE A 194 -14.17 3.95 27.88
C ILE A 194 -13.21 4.98 28.51
N ILE A 195 -12.29 4.54 29.38
CA ILE A 195 -11.28 5.42 29.99
C ILE A 195 -10.32 5.96 28.92
N PHE A 196 -9.83 5.09 28.03
CA PHE A 196 -8.96 5.51 26.91
C PHE A 196 -9.68 6.45 25.94
N MET A 197 -10.96 6.21 25.64
CA MET A 197 -11.78 7.12 24.84
C MET A 197 -11.91 8.50 25.49
N GLY A 198 -12.08 8.55 26.82
CA GLY A 198 -12.11 9.82 27.57
C GLY A 198 -10.79 10.59 27.50
N ILE A 199 -9.65 9.89 27.62
CA ILE A 199 -8.32 10.51 27.49
C ILE A 199 -8.09 10.97 26.04
N ALA A 200 -8.39 10.11 25.06
CA ALA A 200 -8.25 10.39 23.63
C ALA A 200 -9.21 11.46 23.11
N ALA A 201 -10.31 11.75 23.79
CA ALA A 201 -11.22 12.86 23.46
C ALA A 201 -10.82 14.18 24.14
N SER A 202 -9.86 14.17 25.06
CA SER A 202 -9.40 15.35 25.79
C SER A 202 -8.08 15.92 25.22
N PRO A 203 -7.76 17.20 25.48
CA PRO A 203 -6.45 17.78 25.15
C PRO A 203 -5.27 17.08 25.86
N MET A 204 -5.51 16.39 26.97
CA MET A 204 -4.49 15.60 27.67
C MET A 204 -4.02 14.38 26.86
N GLY A 205 -4.78 13.99 25.84
CA GLY A 205 -4.46 12.91 24.91
C GLY A 205 -3.93 13.37 23.55
N PHE A 206 -3.40 14.60 23.42
CA PHE A 206 -2.68 14.99 22.20
C PHE A 206 -1.47 14.06 22.03
N PRO A 207 -1.47 13.16 21.03
CA PRO A 207 -0.56 12.01 21.06
C PRO A 207 0.81 12.31 20.44
N TYR A 208 1.02 13.53 19.92
CA TYR A 208 2.16 13.84 19.08
C TYR A 208 3.23 14.63 19.82
N VAL A 209 4.47 14.13 19.73
CA VAL A 209 5.65 14.70 20.39
C VAL A 209 6.80 14.73 19.39
N GLU A 210 7.55 15.83 19.36
CA GLU A 210 8.74 15.97 18.53
C GLU A 210 9.70 14.78 18.76
N LYS A 211 10.12 14.14 17.67
CA LYS A 211 11.05 12.98 17.62
C LYS A 211 10.55 11.67 18.27
N GLU A 212 9.66 11.74 19.26
CA GLU A 212 9.18 10.55 19.99
C GLU A 212 7.87 9.98 19.45
N ALA A 213 6.99 10.81 18.89
CA ALA A 213 5.72 10.36 18.31
C ALA A 213 5.26 11.39 17.28
N PRO A 214 5.99 11.60 16.18
CA PRO A 214 5.62 12.64 15.25
C PRO A 214 4.36 12.28 14.48
N GLN A 215 3.50 13.27 14.21
CA GLN A 215 2.39 13.09 13.28
C GLN A 215 2.90 13.15 11.84
N ARG A 216 2.48 12.21 11.01
CA ARG A 216 2.97 12.06 9.64
C ARG A 216 2.08 12.76 8.62
N PHE A 217 2.74 13.48 7.71
CA PHE A 217 2.12 14.14 6.56
C PHE A 217 2.93 13.86 5.30
N TYR A 218 2.23 13.79 4.18
CA TYR A 218 2.86 13.97 2.87
C TYR A 218 2.60 15.39 2.37
N ALA A 219 3.61 16.03 1.80
CA ALA A 219 3.48 17.32 1.13
C ALA A 219 4.08 17.19 -0.27
N VAL A 220 3.22 17.24 -1.29
CA VAL A 220 3.62 16.98 -2.67
C VAL A 220 3.52 18.27 -3.48
N HIS A 221 4.66 18.77 -3.96
CA HIS A 221 4.71 19.96 -4.80
C HIS A 221 4.35 19.60 -6.25
N SER A 222 3.23 20.12 -6.72
CA SER A 222 2.50 19.51 -7.83
C SER A 222 2.12 20.52 -8.91
N THR A 223 2.23 20.12 -10.16
CA THR A 223 1.59 20.79 -11.30
C THR A 223 0.30 20.06 -11.66
N ARG A 224 -0.81 20.78 -11.87
CA ARG A 224 -2.04 20.21 -12.44
C ARG A 224 -2.28 20.81 -13.81
N THR A 225 -2.41 19.97 -14.83
CA THR A 225 -2.66 20.37 -16.21
C THR A 225 -3.92 19.68 -16.71
N PHE A 226 -4.90 20.46 -17.14
CA PHE A 226 -6.20 19.98 -17.58
C PHE A 226 -6.34 20.23 -19.08
N HIS A 227 -6.54 19.17 -19.86
CA HIS A 227 -6.70 19.25 -21.30
C HIS A 227 -8.16 19.32 -21.72
N ASP A 228 -8.42 19.94 -22.86
CA ASP A 228 -9.74 19.95 -23.49
C ASP A 228 -10.07 18.61 -24.18
N ASP A 229 -11.30 18.52 -24.70
CA ASP A 229 -11.81 17.38 -25.48
C ASP A 229 -11.54 17.52 -26.98
N SER A 230 -10.70 18.49 -27.38
CA SER A 230 -10.36 18.68 -28.78
C SER A 230 -9.44 17.54 -29.26
N PRO A 231 -9.44 17.21 -30.57
CA PRO A 231 -8.51 16.22 -31.12
C PRO A 231 -7.03 16.58 -30.91
N ALA A 232 -6.73 17.87 -30.67
CA ALA A 232 -5.39 18.37 -30.40
C ALA A 232 -5.01 18.31 -28.91
N MET A 233 -5.95 17.95 -28.01
CA MET A 233 -5.74 17.83 -26.56
C MET A 233 -5.04 19.06 -25.97
N LEU A 234 -5.58 20.25 -26.25
CA LEU A 234 -4.95 21.50 -25.86
C LEU A 234 -5.09 21.73 -24.35
N VAL A 235 -4.07 22.37 -23.77
CA VAL A 235 -4.12 22.75 -22.35
C VAL A 235 -5.19 23.82 -22.17
N LYS A 236 -6.24 23.48 -21.41
CA LYS A 236 -7.34 24.38 -21.06
C LYS A 236 -7.00 25.22 -19.83
N TYR A 237 -6.40 24.59 -18.83
CA TYR A 237 -6.08 25.21 -17.55
C TYR A 237 -4.86 24.53 -16.93
N GLU A 238 -4.02 25.32 -16.26
CA GLU A 238 -2.85 24.83 -15.54
C GLU A 238 -2.69 25.62 -14.24
N ASP A 239 -2.42 24.91 -13.15
CA ASP A 239 -2.09 25.51 -11.85
C ASP A 239 -1.00 24.73 -11.10
N PHE A 240 -0.55 25.31 -9.98
CA PHE A 240 0.54 24.77 -9.17
C PHE A 240 0.23 24.91 -7.68
N GLY A 241 0.69 23.95 -6.89
CA GLY A 241 0.41 23.96 -5.46
C GLY A 241 0.98 22.78 -4.69
N PHE A 242 0.81 22.83 -3.38
CA PHE A 242 1.17 21.77 -2.46
C PHE A 242 -0.09 20.95 -2.15
N TYR A 243 -0.04 19.67 -2.51
CA TYR A 243 -1.03 18.70 -2.08
C TYR A 243 -0.59 18.10 -0.76
N VAL A 244 -1.39 18.30 0.29
CA VAL A 244 -1.05 17.85 1.65
C VAL A 244 -1.98 16.73 2.07
N VAL A 245 -1.39 15.63 2.52
CA VAL A 245 -2.09 14.41 2.92
C VAL A 245 -1.74 14.09 4.36
N PRO A 246 -2.66 14.32 5.32
CA PRO A 246 -2.56 13.77 6.65
C PRO A 246 -2.69 12.24 6.59
N VAL A 247 -1.76 11.52 7.22
CA VAL A 247 -1.74 10.05 7.21
C VAL A 247 -2.26 9.46 8.52
N ASP A 248 -2.07 10.20 9.62
CA ASP A 248 -2.47 9.79 10.94
C ASP A 248 -3.86 10.35 11.33
N ARG A 249 -4.39 9.85 12.44
CA ARG A 249 -5.68 10.32 12.99
C ARG A 249 -5.59 11.81 13.37
N ARG A 250 -6.72 12.51 13.32
CA ARG A 250 -6.83 13.97 13.52
C ARG A 250 -6.16 14.77 12.39
N PRO A 251 -6.69 14.71 11.15
CA PRO A 251 -6.14 15.44 10.00
C PRO A 251 -6.15 16.97 10.17
N GLN A 252 -7.04 17.49 11.03
CA GLN A 252 -7.23 18.91 11.32
C GLN A 252 -6.19 19.48 12.31
N SER A 253 -5.24 18.68 12.78
CA SER A 253 -4.25 19.10 13.79
C SER A 253 -3.35 20.24 13.34
N ILE A 254 -3.24 20.50 12.03
CA ILE A 254 -2.44 21.57 11.42
C ILE A 254 -3.28 22.74 10.91
N ASP A 255 -4.59 22.76 11.15
CA ASP A 255 -5.46 23.83 10.64
C ASP A 255 -5.07 25.23 11.16
N PHE A 256 -4.44 25.29 12.35
CA PHE A 256 -3.91 26.54 12.92
C PHE A 256 -2.80 27.17 12.06
N MET A 257 -2.05 26.37 11.30
CA MET A 257 -0.97 26.88 10.44
C MET A 257 -1.51 27.84 9.37
N PHE A 258 -2.74 27.63 8.90
CA PHE A 258 -3.36 28.46 7.85
C PHE A 258 -4.04 29.72 8.40
N GLN A 259 -4.08 29.90 9.72
CA GLN A 259 -4.59 31.14 10.35
C GLN A 259 -3.47 32.18 10.52
N GLU A 260 -2.22 31.70 10.64
CA GLU A 260 -1.07 32.51 11.01
C GLU A 260 -0.01 32.63 9.89
N THR A 261 -0.22 31.97 8.74
CA THR A 261 0.68 32.03 7.58
C THR A 261 0.02 32.65 6.36
N ASN A 262 0.83 33.01 5.36
CA ASN A 262 0.34 33.50 4.06
C ASN A 262 -0.24 32.37 3.17
N PHE A 263 -0.21 31.12 3.63
CA PHE A 263 -0.71 29.98 2.86
C PHE A 263 -2.22 29.84 3.05
N THR A 264 -2.94 29.78 1.93
CA THR A 264 -4.40 29.59 1.95
C THR A 264 -4.74 28.15 1.65
N LYS A 265 -5.47 27.51 2.57
CA LYS A 265 -6.08 26.20 2.36
C LYS A 265 -7.29 26.36 1.44
N SER A 266 -7.28 25.66 0.30
CA SER A 266 -8.39 25.65 -0.65
C SER A 266 -9.06 24.28 -0.67
N ASP A 267 -10.40 24.29 -0.75
CA ASP A 267 -11.20 23.10 -0.98
C ASP A 267 -11.16 22.70 -2.45
N ALA A 268 -11.44 21.42 -2.70
CA ALA A 268 -11.33 20.79 -4.00
C ALA A 268 -12.45 21.22 -4.96
N ASN A 269 -12.35 22.42 -5.53
CA ASN A 269 -13.31 22.98 -6.50
C ASN A 269 -13.48 22.13 -7.78
N PHE A 270 -12.61 21.14 -8.01
CA PHE A 270 -12.60 20.30 -9.20
C PHE A 270 -13.23 18.90 -8.99
N CYS A 271 -13.75 18.57 -7.79
CA CYS A 271 -14.27 17.23 -7.51
C CYS A 271 -15.44 16.80 -8.40
N GLU A 272 -16.27 17.73 -8.86
CA GLU A 272 -17.42 17.41 -9.71
C GLU A 272 -17.02 17.21 -11.19
N THR A 273 -15.92 17.82 -11.62
CA THR A 273 -15.55 17.92 -13.03
C THR A 273 -14.34 17.07 -13.41
N GLU A 274 -13.47 16.78 -12.46
CA GLU A 274 -12.16 16.14 -12.67
C GLU A 274 -11.99 14.88 -11.84
N ILE A 275 -11.29 13.91 -12.44
CA ILE A 275 -11.01 12.63 -11.79
C ILE A 275 -10.20 12.88 -10.52
N MET A 276 -10.62 12.25 -9.42
CA MET A 276 -9.97 12.42 -8.11
C MET A 276 -9.80 13.90 -7.70
N CYS A 277 -10.73 14.77 -8.12
CA CYS A 277 -10.70 16.20 -7.83
C CYS A 277 -9.45 16.94 -8.32
N GLY A 278 -8.73 16.40 -9.31
CA GLY A 278 -7.45 16.95 -9.73
C GLY A 278 -6.31 16.71 -8.74
N PHE A 279 -6.48 15.84 -7.74
CA PHE A 279 -5.42 15.60 -6.78
C PHE A 279 -4.39 14.58 -7.28
N PRO A 280 -3.09 14.81 -7.03
CA PRO A 280 -2.03 13.90 -7.40
C PRO A 280 -1.97 12.71 -6.41
N ILE A 281 -2.92 11.80 -6.57
CA ILE A 281 -3.02 10.57 -5.77
C ILE A 281 -1.84 9.63 -6.09
N TYR A 282 -0.97 9.45 -5.10
CA TYR A 282 0.22 8.61 -5.23
C TYR A 282 -0.07 7.12 -5.33
N SER A 283 -0.94 6.59 -4.47
CA SER A 283 -1.21 5.15 -4.38
C SER A 283 -2.67 4.88 -4.06
N SER A 284 -3.12 3.64 -4.24
CA SER A 284 -4.47 3.21 -3.83
C SER A 284 -4.77 3.50 -2.35
N ARG A 285 -3.74 3.49 -1.48
CA ARG A 285 -3.87 3.82 -0.04
C ARG A 285 -4.34 5.26 0.20
N TRP A 286 -4.10 6.17 -0.76
CA TRP A 286 -4.46 7.58 -0.65
C TRP A 286 -5.89 7.87 -1.11
N LEU A 287 -6.59 6.90 -1.71
CA LEU A 287 -7.95 7.08 -2.20
C LEU A 287 -8.91 7.48 -1.08
N GLU A 288 -8.82 6.82 0.08
CA GLU A 288 -9.64 7.15 1.25
C GLU A 288 -9.19 8.45 1.92
N TRP A 289 -7.90 8.77 1.87
CA TRP A 289 -7.34 10.00 2.43
C TRP A 289 -7.65 11.24 1.59
N ARG A 290 -8.14 11.08 0.37
CA ARG A 290 -8.54 12.18 -0.52
C ARG A 290 -9.46 13.18 0.19
N ASN A 291 -10.44 12.70 0.94
CA ASN A 291 -11.45 13.55 1.58
C ASN A 291 -10.91 14.36 2.77
N GLN A 292 -9.77 13.97 3.35
CA GLN A 292 -9.08 14.71 4.42
C GLN A 292 -7.86 15.49 3.93
N SER A 293 -7.52 15.35 2.66
CA SER A 293 -6.40 16.04 2.02
C SER A 293 -6.85 17.40 1.50
N PHE A 294 -5.91 18.31 1.30
CA PHE A 294 -6.21 19.67 0.89
C PHE A 294 -5.11 20.23 -0.01
N TRP A 295 -5.43 21.37 -0.65
CA TRP A 295 -4.56 22.04 -1.61
C TRP A 295 -4.16 23.43 -1.12
N VAL A 296 -2.89 23.76 -1.29
CA VAL A 296 -2.31 25.07 -1.00
C VAL A 296 -1.72 25.62 -2.29
N GLU A 297 -2.16 26.81 -2.72
CA GLU A 297 -1.62 27.44 -3.93
C GLU A 297 -0.13 27.80 -3.76
N ALA A 298 0.68 27.56 -4.79
CA ALA A 298 2.12 27.78 -4.74
C ALA A 298 2.72 28.10 -6.12
N SER A 299 4.03 28.35 -6.15
CA SER A 299 4.78 28.49 -7.39
C SER A 299 4.94 27.16 -8.13
N GLN A 300 5.37 27.24 -9.39
CA GLN A 300 5.56 26.09 -10.26
C GLN A 300 6.80 25.25 -9.86
N PRO A 301 6.69 23.91 -9.71
CA PRO A 301 7.85 23.04 -9.58
C PRO A 301 8.64 22.98 -10.90
N THR A 302 9.95 22.70 -10.89
CA THR A 302 10.70 22.58 -12.16
C THR A 302 10.13 21.45 -13.01
N LYS A 303 9.65 21.79 -14.21
CA LYS A 303 9.07 20.85 -15.17
C LYS A 303 10.17 20.00 -15.82
N ILE A 304 10.39 18.80 -15.32
CA ILE A 304 11.26 17.82 -15.99
C ILE A 304 10.53 16.47 -15.97
N GLY A 305 10.27 15.88 -17.14
CA GLY A 305 9.87 14.47 -17.27
C GLY A 305 8.54 14.07 -16.62
N TRP A 306 7.48 14.86 -16.81
CA TRP A 306 6.12 14.51 -16.38
C TRP A 306 5.46 13.46 -17.26
N ALA A 307 4.36 12.90 -16.77
CA ALA A 307 3.64 11.84 -17.45
C ALA A 307 2.96 12.37 -18.71
N THR A 308 3.20 11.72 -19.84
CA THR A 308 2.68 12.09 -21.15
C THR A 308 1.79 10.97 -21.68
N LEU A 309 0.71 11.37 -22.35
CA LEU A 309 -0.22 10.47 -23.02
C LEU A 309 -0.10 10.62 -24.53
N LYS A 310 -0.02 9.49 -25.23
CA LYS A 310 -0.06 9.46 -26.69
C LYS A 310 -1.08 8.43 -27.16
N ILE A 311 -2.00 8.84 -28.03
CA ILE A 311 -2.87 7.92 -28.76
C ILE A 311 -2.09 7.34 -29.93
N ILE A 312 -1.87 6.03 -29.92
CA ILE A 312 -1.19 5.30 -30.99
C ILE A 312 -2.18 4.96 -32.12
N SER A 313 -3.36 4.46 -31.77
CA SER A 313 -4.45 4.22 -32.72
C SER A 313 -5.83 4.35 -32.06
N LYS A 314 -6.82 4.68 -32.89
CA LYS A 314 -8.25 4.74 -32.56
C LYS A 314 -8.99 4.02 -33.68
N GLU A 315 -9.51 2.83 -33.40
CA GLU A 315 -10.08 1.93 -34.40
C GLU A 315 -11.51 1.55 -34.02
N GLN A 316 -12.44 1.71 -34.96
CA GLN A 316 -13.83 1.31 -34.75
C GLN A 316 -14.03 -0.14 -35.20
N THR A 317 -14.12 -1.07 -34.24
CA THR A 317 -14.27 -2.51 -34.51
C THR A 317 -15.70 -2.89 -34.91
N SER A 318 -16.70 -2.14 -34.43
CA SER A 318 -18.12 -2.31 -34.79
C SER A 318 -18.88 -0.97 -34.74
N SER A 319 -20.14 -0.90 -35.18
CA SER A 319 -20.93 0.34 -35.06
C SER A 319 -21.03 0.85 -33.61
N LYS A 320 -20.92 -0.07 -32.63
CA LYS A 320 -21.04 0.20 -31.19
C LYS A 320 -19.79 -0.08 -30.38
N THR A 321 -18.65 -0.33 -31.02
CA THR A 321 -17.40 -0.69 -30.32
C THR A 321 -16.23 0.09 -30.89
N ILE A 322 -15.41 0.64 -29.99
CA ILE A 322 -14.18 1.34 -30.34
C ILE A 322 -13.01 0.83 -29.51
N LEU A 323 -11.85 0.70 -30.14
CA LEU A 323 -10.59 0.29 -29.55
C LEU A 323 -9.61 1.47 -29.57
N PHE A 324 -9.07 1.80 -28.40
CA PHE A 324 -7.98 2.76 -28.25
C PHE A 324 -6.70 2.02 -27.93
N THR A 325 -5.61 2.34 -28.62
CA THR A 325 -4.24 1.95 -28.24
C THR A 325 -3.52 3.19 -27.74
N LEU A 326 -3.07 3.15 -26.48
CA LEU A 326 -2.46 4.26 -25.77
C LEU A 326 -1.01 3.92 -25.41
N GLU A 327 -0.18 4.96 -25.34
CA GLU A 327 1.18 4.91 -24.82
C GLU A 327 1.32 5.97 -23.71
N VAL A 328 1.79 5.54 -22.55
CA VAL A 328 2.07 6.39 -21.39
C VAL A 328 3.55 6.33 -21.07
N ALA A 329 4.20 7.49 -21.03
CA ALA A 329 5.61 7.64 -20.64
C ALA A 329 5.72 8.70 -19.56
N GLY A 330 6.64 8.56 -18.59
CA GLY A 330 6.72 9.50 -17.48
C GLY A 330 7.73 9.08 -16.44
N PRO A 331 7.58 9.53 -15.17
CA PRO A 331 8.46 9.15 -14.08
C PRO A 331 8.25 7.70 -13.62
N HIS A 332 9.11 7.23 -12.71
CA HIS A 332 9.14 5.85 -12.19
C HIS A 332 7.91 5.43 -11.38
N HIS A 333 7.04 6.36 -10.99
CA HIS A 333 5.74 6.08 -10.37
C HIS A 333 4.64 6.86 -11.08
N ILE A 334 3.66 6.15 -11.67
CA ILE A 334 2.53 6.72 -12.39
C ILE A 334 1.23 6.06 -11.90
N SER A 335 0.35 6.86 -11.32
CA SER A 335 -1.03 6.49 -11.05
C SER A 335 -1.89 6.85 -12.25
N ILE A 336 -2.67 5.89 -12.77
CA ILE A 336 -3.52 6.06 -13.95
C ILE A 336 -4.97 5.82 -13.52
N PHE A 337 -5.85 6.76 -13.84
CA PHE A 337 -7.28 6.61 -13.61
C PHE A 337 -8.03 6.67 -14.94
N ILE A 338 -8.97 5.73 -15.14
CA ILE A 338 -9.79 5.65 -16.35
C ILE A 338 -11.26 5.74 -15.96
N GLN A 339 -11.95 6.75 -16.46
CA GLN A 339 -13.37 7.01 -16.22
C GLN A 339 -14.14 6.95 -17.55
N PRO A 340 -14.90 5.88 -17.84
CA PRO A 340 -15.81 5.86 -18.97
C PRO A 340 -16.85 6.99 -18.86
N MET A 341 -17.23 7.59 -19.99
CA MET A 341 -18.30 8.59 -20.04
C MET A 341 -19.68 7.95 -19.84
N HIS A 342 -20.68 8.77 -19.56
CA HIS A 342 -22.05 8.29 -19.33
C HIS A 342 -22.59 7.52 -20.55
N GLY A 343 -23.05 6.28 -20.34
CA GLY A 343 -23.55 5.39 -21.41
C GLY A 343 -22.45 4.59 -22.14
N VAL A 344 -21.18 4.80 -21.81
CA VAL A 344 -20.04 4.05 -22.33
C VAL A 344 -19.58 3.03 -21.29
N LYS A 345 -19.33 1.79 -21.73
CA LYS A 345 -18.81 0.70 -20.89
C LYS A 345 -17.45 0.24 -21.38
N LEU A 346 -16.50 0.09 -20.47
CA LEU A 346 -15.22 -0.59 -20.73
C LEU A 346 -15.50 -2.10 -20.79
N MET A 347 -15.20 -2.72 -21.92
CA MET A 347 -15.51 -4.13 -22.20
C MET A 347 -14.29 -5.03 -22.08
N ASP A 348 -13.13 -4.56 -22.55
CA ASP A 348 -11.86 -5.27 -22.45
C ASP A 348 -10.69 -4.30 -22.38
N TRP A 349 -9.54 -4.80 -21.94
CA TRP A 349 -8.30 -4.03 -21.82
C TRP A 349 -7.08 -4.95 -21.74
N SER A 350 -5.88 -4.38 -21.83
CA SER A 350 -4.63 -5.16 -21.73
C SER A 350 -4.31 -5.73 -20.35
N PHE A 351 -5.08 -5.36 -19.32
CA PHE A 351 -4.79 -5.69 -17.92
C PHE A 351 -5.63 -6.86 -17.42
N THR A 352 -5.48 -7.21 -16.14
CA THR A 352 -6.26 -8.29 -15.51
C THR A 352 -7.77 -8.07 -15.68
N LYS A 353 -8.53 -9.11 -16.02
CA LYS A 353 -9.99 -9.02 -16.23
C LYS A 353 -10.79 -8.95 -14.94
N ILE A 354 -10.16 -9.16 -13.78
CA ILE A 354 -10.81 -9.19 -12.46
C ILE A 354 -11.71 -7.96 -12.23
N PRO A 355 -11.28 -6.70 -12.46
CA PRO A 355 -12.14 -5.55 -12.21
C PRO A 355 -13.38 -5.51 -13.11
N LEU A 356 -13.28 -6.03 -14.34
CA LEU A 356 -14.39 -6.10 -15.29
C LEU A 356 -15.36 -7.23 -14.93
N GLU A 357 -14.84 -8.41 -14.57
CA GLU A 357 -15.63 -9.58 -14.20
C GLU A 357 -16.36 -9.41 -12.86
N GLN A 358 -15.74 -8.70 -11.91
CA GLN A 358 -16.32 -8.41 -10.59
C GLN A 358 -17.11 -7.09 -10.55
N ASN A 359 -17.33 -6.43 -11.68
CA ASN A 359 -18.09 -5.18 -11.80
C ASN A 359 -17.60 -4.08 -10.84
N PHE A 360 -16.29 -3.82 -10.82
CA PHE A 360 -15.73 -2.73 -10.03
C PHE A 360 -16.29 -1.38 -10.50
N THR A 361 -16.49 -0.46 -9.57
CA THR A 361 -16.98 0.88 -9.89
C THR A 361 -15.87 1.75 -10.44
N ALA A 362 -16.11 2.38 -11.59
CA ALA A 362 -15.23 3.41 -12.14
C ALA A 362 -15.11 4.62 -11.17
N PRO A 363 -13.98 5.35 -11.19
CA PRO A 363 -12.85 5.23 -12.12
C PRO A 363 -11.97 4.01 -11.83
N TYR A 364 -11.53 3.32 -12.88
CA TYR A 364 -10.57 2.21 -12.79
C TYR A 364 -9.19 2.76 -12.47
N TYR A 365 -8.56 2.19 -11.45
CA TYR A 365 -7.23 2.61 -10.98
C TYR A 365 -6.16 1.62 -11.42
N LEU A 366 -5.09 2.13 -12.02
CA LEU A 366 -3.88 1.37 -12.31
C LEU A 366 -2.68 2.08 -11.70
N TYR A 367 -1.75 1.28 -11.20
CA TYR A 367 -0.46 1.78 -10.73
C TYR A 367 0.64 1.19 -11.59
N PHE A 368 1.37 2.05 -12.29
CA PHE A 368 2.51 1.70 -13.10
C PHE A 368 3.78 2.24 -12.46
N SER A 369 4.76 1.36 -12.26
CA SER A 369 6.06 1.76 -11.76
C SER A 369 7.17 0.94 -12.36
N TYR A 370 8.33 1.55 -12.55
CA TYR A 370 9.53 0.90 -13.08
C TYR A 370 10.77 1.39 -12.33
N ALA A 371 11.87 0.64 -12.42
CA ALA A 371 13.15 1.03 -11.80
C ALA A 371 14.19 1.39 -12.87
N LEU A 372 14.74 0.39 -13.57
CA LEU A 372 15.84 0.58 -14.52
C LEU A 372 15.38 0.69 -15.98
N ASP A 373 14.18 0.24 -16.29
CA ASP A 373 13.64 0.21 -17.65
C ASP A 373 12.55 1.28 -17.80
N PRO A 374 12.84 2.44 -18.43
CA PRO A 374 11.89 3.51 -18.64
C PRO A 374 11.00 3.30 -19.88
N THR A 375 10.88 2.06 -20.37
CA THR A 375 10.06 1.75 -21.54
C THR A 375 8.61 2.23 -21.31
N PRO A 376 8.04 3.04 -22.23
CA PRO A 376 6.66 3.49 -22.13
C PRO A 376 5.66 2.34 -22.02
N LEU A 377 4.67 2.50 -21.14
CA LEU A 377 3.58 1.54 -21.00
C LEU A 377 2.62 1.67 -22.19
N ARG A 378 2.54 0.63 -23.01
CA ARG A 378 1.56 0.52 -24.09
C ARG A 378 0.43 -0.42 -23.70
N PHE A 379 -0.80 0.03 -23.87
CA PHE A 379 -1.99 -0.75 -23.55
C PHE A 379 -3.16 -0.35 -24.44
N HIS A 380 -4.16 -1.23 -24.52
CA HIS A 380 -5.40 -1.01 -25.23
C HIS A 380 -6.60 -0.97 -24.28
N LEU A 381 -7.62 -0.22 -24.69
CA LEU A 381 -8.92 -0.11 -24.02
C LEU A 381 -10.01 -0.28 -25.07
N GLU A 382 -10.91 -1.23 -24.85
CA GLU A 382 -12.06 -1.47 -25.72
C GLU A 382 -13.34 -1.00 -25.04
N PHE A 383 -14.02 -0.04 -25.66
CA PHE A 383 -15.25 0.53 -25.16
C PHE A 383 -16.45 0.16 -26.04
N LYS A 384 -17.60 0.00 -25.38
CA LYS A 384 -18.89 -0.19 -26.04
C LYS A 384 -19.87 0.89 -25.60
N TRP A 385 -20.56 1.48 -26.55
CA TRP A 385 -21.62 2.45 -26.30
C TRP A 385 -23.00 1.83 -26.60
N GLU A 386 -24.00 2.27 -25.86
CA GLU A 386 -25.41 2.00 -26.11
C GLU A 386 -25.90 2.55 -27.47
N THR A 387 -25.36 3.69 -27.92
CA THR A 387 -25.66 4.35 -29.21
C THR A 387 -24.58 4.06 -30.27
N GLU A 388 -24.86 4.44 -31.52
CA GLU A 388 -23.86 4.41 -32.63
C GLU A 388 -23.21 5.79 -32.85
N ASP A 389 -23.57 6.77 -32.03
CA ASP A 389 -23.09 8.14 -32.12
C ASP A 389 -21.85 8.31 -31.25
N TRP A 390 -20.69 8.36 -31.89
CA TRP A 390 -19.39 8.59 -31.25
C TRP A 390 -18.97 10.07 -31.30
N SER A 391 -19.92 11.00 -31.50
CA SER A 391 -19.65 12.43 -31.44
C SER A 391 -19.49 12.89 -29.97
N GLY A 392 -18.24 12.90 -29.51
CA GLY A 392 -17.87 13.34 -28.16
C GLY A 392 -16.74 12.49 -27.57
N SER A 393 -16.42 12.75 -26.31
CA SER A 393 -15.46 11.93 -25.56
C SER A 393 -16.07 10.58 -25.18
N THR A 394 -15.28 9.53 -25.35
CA THR A 394 -15.56 8.15 -24.92
C THR A 394 -15.22 7.93 -23.44
N PHE A 395 -14.10 8.47 -22.98
CA PHE A 395 -13.64 8.32 -21.59
C PHE A 395 -12.75 9.49 -21.17
N ALA A 396 -12.61 9.68 -19.87
CA ALA A 396 -11.59 10.55 -19.28
C ALA A 396 -10.46 9.69 -18.72
N ILE A 397 -9.24 10.18 -18.84
CA ILE A 397 -8.04 9.57 -18.27
C ILE A 397 -7.25 10.61 -17.50
N ALA A 398 -6.77 10.24 -16.31
CA ALA A 398 -5.84 11.05 -15.54
C ALA A 398 -4.54 10.27 -15.32
N LEU A 399 -3.41 10.92 -15.58
CA LEU A 399 -2.07 10.41 -15.32
C LEU A 399 -1.44 11.25 -14.22
N ILE A 400 -0.92 10.57 -13.21
CA ILE A 400 -0.35 11.21 -12.03
C ILE A 400 1.06 10.69 -11.84
N GLY A 401 2.05 11.48 -12.26
CA GLY A 401 3.45 11.14 -12.18
C GLY A 401 4.09 11.66 -10.89
N HIS A 402 4.75 10.79 -10.12
CA HIS A 402 5.46 11.16 -8.90
C HIS A 402 6.96 10.86 -9.02
N LYS A 403 7.77 11.81 -8.54
CA LYS A 403 9.23 11.66 -8.43
C LYS A 403 9.65 11.71 -6.98
N VAL A 404 9.65 10.54 -6.33
CA VAL A 404 9.86 10.42 -4.88
C VAL A 404 11.29 10.80 -4.44
N ASP A 405 12.25 10.75 -5.36
CA ASP A 405 13.64 11.16 -5.18
C ASP A 405 13.89 12.66 -5.46
N ASP A 406 12.96 13.31 -6.16
CA ASP A 406 13.07 14.72 -6.54
C ASP A 406 12.38 15.61 -5.50
N ILE A 407 13.17 16.03 -4.51
CA ILE A 407 12.81 17.14 -3.63
C ILE A 407 13.22 18.42 -4.35
N ASN A 408 12.50 18.74 -5.42
CA ASN A 408 12.71 19.99 -6.10
C ASN A 408 12.25 21.11 -5.18
N THR A 409 13.15 22.05 -4.90
CA THR A 409 12.96 23.00 -3.80
C THR A 409 12.87 24.41 -4.32
N THR A 410 11.67 24.79 -4.76
CA THR A 410 11.34 26.21 -4.80
C THR A 410 11.39 26.78 -3.38
N ASP A 411 11.71 28.07 -3.24
CA ASP A 411 11.91 28.68 -1.93
C ASP A 411 10.63 28.67 -1.08
N ASP A 412 9.47 28.89 -1.72
CA ASP A 412 8.14 28.81 -1.09
C ASP A 412 7.81 27.40 -0.59
N PHE A 413 8.26 26.35 -1.29
CA PHE A 413 8.06 24.98 -0.82
C PHE A 413 8.92 24.67 0.39
N ARG A 414 10.18 25.14 0.42
CA ARG A 414 11.02 25.01 1.63
C ARG A 414 10.41 25.76 2.81
N GLU A 415 9.93 26.99 2.59
CA GLU A 415 9.27 27.79 3.61
C GLU A 415 8.02 27.09 4.14
N PHE A 416 7.17 26.57 3.25
CA PHE A 416 5.99 25.81 3.61
C PHE A 416 6.34 24.60 4.50
N LEU A 417 7.33 23.80 4.11
CA LEU A 417 7.77 22.65 4.91
C LEU A 417 8.30 23.05 6.29
N THR A 418 8.97 24.20 6.42
CA THR A 418 9.44 24.72 7.71
C THR A 418 8.34 25.29 8.60
N SER A 419 7.16 25.61 8.04
CA SER A 419 6.03 26.12 8.82
C SER A 419 5.32 25.04 9.65
N PHE A 420 5.58 23.75 9.35
CA PHE A 420 5.03 22.64 10.11
C PHE A 420 5.57 22.64 11.55
N PRO A 421 4.72 22.31 12.54
CA PRO A 421 5.14 22.25 13.93
C PRO A 421 6.22 21.19 14.14
N ALA A 422 7.06 21.36 15.16
CA ALA A 422 8.18 20.46 15.44
C ALA A 422 7.77 19.00 15.71
N TRP A 423 6.51 18.77 16.12
CA TRP A 423 5.95 17.43 16.28
C TRP A 423 5.47 16.78 14.98
N ALA A 424 5.50 17.47 13.84
CA ALA A 424 5.14 16.90 12.54
C ALA A 424 6.36 16.34 11.81
N HIS A 425 6.18 15.18 11.18
CA HIS A 425 7.13 14.64 10.21
C HIS A 425 6.50 14.73 8.81
N VAL A 426 7.14 15.50 7.93
CA VAL A 426 6.66 15.73 6.56
C VAL A 426 7.58 15.01 5.59
N SER A 427 7.01 14.06 4.84
CA SER A 427 7.67 13.46 3.67
C SER A 427 7.25 14.23 2.42
N ALA A 428 8.22 14.71 1.65
CA ALA A 428 7.96 15.67 0.58
C ALA A 428 8.69 15.31 -0.72
N TRP A 429 8.03 15.53 -1.85
CA TRP A 429 8.55 15.29 -3.21
C TRP A 429 7.71 16.03 -4.26
N THR A 430 8.07 15.92 -5.54
CA THR A 430 7.33 16.54 -6.64
C THR A 430 6.38 15.60 -7.38
N SER A 431 5.31 16.16 -7.94
CA SER A 431 4.39 15.41 -8.80
C SER A 431 3.76 16.22 -9.92
N SER A 432 3.04 15.51 -10.78
CA SER A 432 2.20 16.05 -11.84
C SER A 432 0.84 15.36 -11.79
N TYR A 433 -0.22 16.10 -12.06
CA TYR A 433 -1.55 15.58 -12.42
C TYR A 433 -1.86 16.09 -13.82
N GLU A 434 -2.16 15.19 -14.74
CA GLU A 434 -2.59 15.54 -16.09
C GLU A 434 -3.89 14.80 -16.42
N SER A 435 -4.92 15.50 -16.91
CA SER A 435 -6.18 14.88 -17.34
C SER A 435 -6.54 15.18 -18.79
N TRP A 436 -7.18 14.20 -19.45
CA TRP A 436 -7.69 14.28 -20.82
C TRP A 436 -9.10 13.70 -20.92
N LYS A 437 -9.89 14.19 -21.88
CA LYS A 437 -11.18 13.62 -22.29
C LYS A 437 -11.08 13.20 -23.76
N LEU A 438 -11.07 11.89 -24.03
CA LEU A 438 -10.69 11.30 -25.33
C LEU A 438 -11.86 10.65 -26.07
#